data_AF-A0A023UIV4-F1
#
_entry.id   AF-A0A023UIV4-F1
#
_cell.length_a   1.000
_cell.length_b   1.000
_cell.length_c   1.000
_cell.angle_alpha   90.00
_cell.angle_beta   90.00
_cell.angle_gamma   90.00
#
_symmetry.space_group_name_H-M   'P 1'
#
loop_
_entity.id
_entity.type
_entity.pdbx_description
1 polymer ?
#
loop_
_entity_poly.entity_id
_entity_poly.type
_entity_poly.pdbx_seq_one_letter_code
_entity_poly.pdbx_strand_id
1 'polypeptide(L)'
;YHGHLSGPSAEKLLRERDEPGTFLVRESLSKPGDFVLSVLTDEMTSAGRRVSHIKIMCNNDRYTVGGKDVFDNLADLVEHFKRTGIEELSGTMVYLKQPYYSTRLNAADIESRVKQLDLTSESDNMDGADKKIKAGFWEEFDALQKLETKVTKSRDEGMRPENKSKNRYKNILPFDDTRVILQNADPNVVGSDYINANYVVNKLMDINYQKVYIACQGCLLTTVNDFWQMVWQEKTRVIVMTTREVEKGRNKCVPYWPTADEEHKEAGRYVVTLLSEKDATDYKVRVMELTATHRKEPARTIWHYQYLSWPD
;
A
#
# COMPACT_ATOMS: atom_id res chain seq x y z
N TYR A 1 7.91 16.00 10.87
CA TYR A 1 6.81 16.16 11.85
C TYR A 1 5.91 14.94 11.77
N HIS A 2 5.55 14.32 12.91
CA HIS A 2 4.77 13.08 12.99
C HIS A 2 3.39 13.28 13.64
N GLY A 3 3.03 14.52 13.97
CA GLY A 3 1.76 14.85 14.63
C GLY A 3 1.61 14.15 15.98
N HIS A 4 0.42 13.63 16.22
CA HIS A 4 0.06 12.89 17.42
C HIS A 4 0.75 11.51 17.46
N LEU A 5 1.94 11.46 18.05
CA LEU A 5 2.77 10.27 18.25
C LEU A 5 3.22 10.19 19.72
N SER A 6 3.10 9.02 20.35
CA SER A 6 3.53 8.84 21.74
C SER A 6 5.05 8.75 21.87
N GLY A 7 5.58 9.07 23.06
CA GLY A 7 7.00 8.89 23.38
C GLY A 7 7.48 7.44 23.12
N PRO A 8 6.84 6.41 23.70
CA PRO A 8 7.21 5.02 23.45
C PRO A 8 7.15 4.61 21.97
N SER A 9 6.15 5.09 21.22
CA SER A 9 6.08 4.83 19.77
C SER A 9 7.23 5.49 19.01
N ALA A 10 7.60 6.72 19.37
CA ALA A 10 8.75 7.41 18.80
C ALA A 10 10.07 6.68 19.11
N GLU A 11 10.23 6.18 20.34
CA GLU A 11 11.40 5.37 20.72
C GLU A 11 11.51 4.11 19.86
N LYS A 12 10.40 3.39 19.66
CA LYS A 12 10.37 2.20 18.82
C LYS A 12 10.81 2.51 17.39
N LEU A 13 10.25 3.54 16.76
CA LEU A 13 10.59 3.95 15.39
C LEU A 13 12.08 4.32 15.24
N LEU A 14 12.61 5.09 16.18
CA LEU A 14 14.00 5.55 16.17
C LEU A 14 14.97 4.38 16.42
N ARG A 15 14.69 3.50 17.38
CA ARG A 15 15.52 2.32 17.66
C ARG A 15 15.49 1.30 16.51
N GLU A 16 14.36 1.12 15.82
CA GLU A 16 14.27 0.25 14.65
C GLU A 16 15.12 0.76 13.47
N ARG A 17 15.30 2.08 13.33
CA ARG A 17 16.20 2.68 12.34
C ARG A 17 17.68 2.46 12.69
N ASP A 18 17.98 2.44 13.99
CA ASP A 18 19.31 2.17 14.56
C ASP A 18 20.45 3.02 13.97
N GLU A 19 20.18 4.31 13.76
CA GLU A 19 21.11 5.26 13.15
C GLU A 19 21.22 6.51 14.04
N PRO A 20 22.31 6.71 14.80
CA PRO A 20 22.43 7.82 15.74
C PRO A 20 22.36 9.20 15.07
N GLY A 21 21.78 10.17 15.78
CA GLY A 21 21.46 11.49 15.25
C GLY A 21 20.17 11.54 14.43
N THR A 22 19.46 10.41 14.28
CA THR A 22 18.12 10.41 13.67
C THR A 22 17.12 11.09 14.59
N PHE A 23 16.32 12.02 14.07
CA PHE A 23 15.37 12.79 14.87
C PHE A 23 13.97 12.89 14.26
N LEU A 24 12.97 13.12 15.11
CA LEU A 24 11.59 13.42 14.70
C LEU A 24 10.95 14.46 15.63
N VAL A 25 10.00 15.23 15.10
CA VAL A 25 9.18 16.17 15.87
C VAL A 25 7.77 15.61 15.98
N ARG A 26 7.19 15.62 17.18
CA ARG A 26 5.84 15.15 17.52
C ARG A 26 5.13 16.11 18.46
N GLU A 27 3.81 16.01 18.57
CA GLU A 27 3.05 16.75 19.58
C GLU A 27 3.39 16.27 21.00
N SER A 28 3.31 17.20 21.96
CA SER A 28 3.41 16.89 23.38
C SER A 28 2.08 16.36 23.91
N LEU A 29 2.05 15.09 24.29
CA LEU A 29 0.87 14.47 24.91
C LEU A 29 0.64 14.92 26.35
N SER A 30 1.70 15.36 27.04
CA SER A 30 1.61 15.80 28.44
C SER A 30 1.26 17.28 28.58
N LYS A 31 1.49 18.09 27.55
CA LYS A 31 1.12 19.51 27.51
C LYS A 31 0.63 19.88 26.11
N PRO A 32 -0.70 19.88 25.88
CA PRO A 32 -1.28 20.26 24.59
C PRO A 32 -0.82 21.64 24.12
N GLY A 33 -0.53 21.78 22.83
CA GLY A 33 0.02 23.00 22.22
C GLY A 33 1.55 23.04 22.16
N ASP A 34 2.25 22.29 23.02
CA ASP A 34 3.70 22.10 22.95
C ASP A 34 4.07 20.93 22.01
N PHE A 35 5.34 20.87 21.65
CA PHE A 35 5.92 19.82 20.81
C PHE A 35 7.09 19.13 21.53
N VAL A 36 7.54 18.01 20.97
CA VAL A 36 8.72 17.29 21.45
C VAL A 36 9.59 16.90 20.26
N LEU A 37 10.87 17.25 20.34
CA LEU A 37 11.92 16.78 19.45
C LEU A 37 12.54 15.52 20.07
N SER A 38 12.33 14.37 19.41
CA SER A 38 12.87 13.08 19.85
C SER A 38 14.07 12.71 18.99
N VAL A 39 15.20 12.39 19.61
CA VAL A 39 16.48 12.15 18.92
C VAL A 39 17.13 10.87 19.41
N LEU A 40 17.52 9.98 18.50
CA LEU A 40 18.33 8.80 18.83
C LEU A 40 19.77 9.24 19.10
N THR A 41 20.30 8.97 20.29
CA THR A 41 21.67 9.34 20.65
C THR A 41 22.63 8.16 20.48
N ASP A 42 23.93 8.42 20.56
CA ASP A 42 24.98 7.40 20.56
C ASP A 42 25.08 6.65 21.91
N GLU A 43 24.36 7.10 22.94
CA GLU A 43 24.45 6.56 24.30
C GLU A 43 23.70 5.22 24.41
N MET A 44 24.37 4.20 24.94
CA MET A 44 23.76 2.88 25.17
C MET A 44 23.17 2.75 26.57
N THR A 45 21.96 2.22 26.64
CA THR A 45 21.26 1.84 27.87
C THR A 45 20.99 0.33 27.89
N SER A 46 20.51 -0.20 29.01
CA SER A 46 20.08 -1.60 29.12
C SER A 46 18.96 -1.98 28.14
N ALA A 47 18.19 -1.00 27.62
CA ALA A 47 17.11 -1.19 26.66
C ALA A 47 17.52 -0.87 25.20
N GLY A 48 18.82 -0.70 24.93
CA GLY A 48 19.36 -0.28 23.63
C GLY A 48 19.77 1.20 23.61
N ARG A 49 19.94 1.78 22.42
CA ARG A 49 20.32 3.20 22.29
C ARG A 49 19.27 4.12 22.93
N ARG A 50 19.76 5.13 23.66
CA ARG A 50 18.93 6.14 24.33
C ARG A 50 18.25 7.01 23.29
N VAL A 51 17.01 7.38 23.58
CA VAL A 51 16.28 8.41 22.84
C VAL A 51 16.11 9.60 23.77
N SER A 52 16.63 10.75 23.37
CA SER A 52 16.41 12.02 24.06
C SER A 52 15.08 12.62 23.63
N HIS A 53 14.32 13.17 24.59
CA HIS A 53 13.04 13.84 24.35
C HIS A 53 13.12 15.29 24.81
N ILE A 54 13.41 16.19 23.88
CA ILE A 54 13.58 17.61 24.12
C ILE A 54 12.23 18.31 23.92
N LYS A 55 11.71 18.95 24.97
CA LYS A 55 10.44 19.68 24.90
C LYS A 55 10.63 20.97 24.11
N ILE A 56 9.72 21.23 23.19
CA ILE A 56 9.60 22.50 22.47
C ILE A 56 8.34 23.18 22.97
N MET A 57 8.52 24.33 23.62
CA MET A 57 7.41 25.14 24.12
C MET A 57 6.91 26.07 23.02
N CYS A 58 5.59 26.18 22.90
CA CYS A 58 4.94 27.14 22.00
C CYS A 58 4.25 28.22 22.82
N ASN A 59 4.74 29.46 22.73
CA ASN A 59 4.15 30.62 23.40
C ASN A 59 3.93 31.74 22.37
N ASN A 60 2.68 32.21 22.22
CA ASN A 60 2.30 33.23 21.24
C ASN A 60 2.80 32.93 19.82
N ASP A 61 2.59 31.70 19.36
CA ASP A 61 3.02 31.19 18.04
C ASP A 61 4.54 31.27 17.79
N ARG A 62 5.34 31.32 18.86
CA ARG A 62 6.81 31.22 18.80
C ARG A 62 7.32 30.02 19.57
N TYR A 63 8.42 29.44 19.08
CA TYR A 63 8.92 28.15 19.49
C TYR A 63 10.29 28.26 20.17
N THR A 64 10.50 27.51 21.25
CA THR A 64 11.81 27.45 21.95
C THR A 64 11.98 26.13 22.70
N VAL A 65 13.23 25.72 22.93
CA VAL A 65 13.58 24.55 23.77
C VAL A 65 13.90 24.93 25.23
N GLY A 66 13.61 26.17 25.63
CA GLY A 66 13.87 26.68 26.99
C GLY A 66 15.20 27.43 27.16
N GLY A 67 15.87 27.74 26.05
CA GLY A 67 17.06 28.59 26.01
C GLY A 67 16.72 30.05 25.70
N LYS A 68 17.73 30.80 25.26
CA LYS A 68 17.59 32.21 24.83
C LYS A 68 16.95 32.33 23.44
N ASP A 69 17.14 31.31 22.60
CA ASP A 69 16.70 31.33 21.21
C ASP A 69 15.20 31.04 21.11
N VAL A 70 14.52 31.87 20.30
CA VAL A 70 13.09 31.80 20.03
C VAL A 70 12.87 31.95 18.53
N PHE A 71 12.05 31.09 17.96
CA PHE A 71 11.86 30.94 16.52
C PHE A 71 10.40 31.16 16.11
N ASP A 72 10.17 31.61 14.89
CA ASP A 72 8.82 31.91 14.39
C ASP A 72 8.09 30.67 13.85
N ASN A 73 8.83 29.62 13.49
CA ASN A 73 8.26 28.33 13.13
C ASN A 73 9.18 27.16 13.55
N LEU A 74 8.62 25.95 13.57
CA LEU A 74 9.36 24.74 13.95
C LEU A 74 10.48 24.38 12.97
N ALA A 75 10.38 24.77 11.69
CA ALA A 75 11.40 24.45 10.71
C ALA A 75 12.69 25.23 10.98
N ASP A 76 12.57 26.52 11.28
CA ASP A 76 13.71 27.37 11.64
C ASP A 76 14.39 26.91 12.93
N LEU A 77 13.59 26.51 13.93
CA LEU A 77 14.10 25.93 15.17
C LEU A 77 14.96 24.68 14.88
N VAL A 78 14.43 23.75 14.08
CA VAL A 78 15.13 22.51 13.73
C VAL A 78 16.39 22.79 12.93
N GLU A 79 16.32 23.69 11.93
CA GLU A 79 17.47 24.02 11.08
C GLU A 79 18.59 24.72 11.85
N HIS A 80 18.25 25.58 12.82
CA HIS A 80 19.22 26.15 13.75
C HIS A 80 19.93 25.04 14.55
N PHE A 81 19.18 24.17 15.22
CA PHE A 81 19.76 23.13 16.08
C PHE A 81 20.41 21.96 15.33
N LYS A 82 20.14 21.80 14.03
CA LYS A 82 20.95 20.94 13.15
C LYS A 82 22.40 21.43 13.03
N ARG A 83 22.63 22.75 13.10
CA ARG A 83 23.97 23.34 12.98
C ARG A 83 24.68 23.43 14.31
N THR A 84 23.96 23.79 15.37
CA THR A 84 24.56 24.07 16.69
C THR A 84 24.55 22.87 17.63
N GLY A 85 23.60 21.93 17.45
CA GLY A 85 23.32 20.90 18.45
C GLY A 85 22.57 21.48 19.67
N ILE A 86 22.04 20.60 20.52
CA ILE A 86 21.30 20.97 21.73
C ILE A 86 22.03 20.41 22.95
N GLU A 87 22.35 21.26 23.90
CA GLU A 87 22.94 20.85 25.18
C GLU A 87 21.83 20.49 26.19
N GLU A 88 21.84 19.26 26.70
CA GLU A 88 20.97 18.86 27.80
C GLU A 88 21.46 19.43 29.14
N LEU A 89 20.59 19.48 30.16
CA LEU A 89 20.96 19.93 31.51
C LEU A 89 22.09 19.10 32.16
N SER A 90 22.31 17.88 31.69
CA SER A 90 23.43 17.03 32.09
C SER A 90 24.78 17.44 31.48
N GLY A 91 24.80 18.41 30.56
CA GLY A 91 25.96 18.78 29.75
C GLY A 91 26.16 17.90 28.50
N THR A 92 25.24 16.97 28.23
CA THR A 92 25.32 16.08 27.06
C THR A 92 24.85 16.80 25.81
N MET A 93 25.66 16.78 24.74
CA MET A 93 25.29 17.33 23.45
C MET A 93 24.47 16.34 22.61
N VAL A 94 23.35 16.81 22.08
CA VAL A 94 22.46 16.07 21.18
C VAL A 94 22.50 16.72 19.80
N TYR A 95 22.88 15.96 18.78
CA TYR A 95 23.03 16.45 17.41
C TYR A 95 21.91 15.93 16.50
N LEU A 96 21.34 16.82 15.69
CA LEU A 96 20.31 16.48 14.70
C LEU A 96 21.01 16.25 13.36
N LYS A 97 21.26 14.99 13.02
CA LYS A 97 22.00 14.63 11.80
C LYS A 97 21.04 14.38 10.63
N GLN A 98 20.05 13.51 10.81
CA GLN A 98 19.09 13.15 9.75
C GLN A 98 17.64 13.08 10.27
N PRO A 99 16.66 13.59 9.52
CA PRO A 99 15.26 13.48 9.92
C PRO A 99 14.73 12.06 9.70
N TYR A 100 13.83 11.61 10.58
CA TYR A 100 12.96 10.47 10.34
C TYR A 100 11.71 10.96 9.61
N TYR A 101 11.63 10.70 8.30
CA TYR A 101 10.47 11.07 7.50
C TYR A 101 9.22 10.26 7.89
N SER A 102 8.07 10.93 7.94
CA SER A 102 6.78 10.27 8.15
C SER A 102 6.13 9.96 6.81
N THR A 103 5.52 8.78 6.71
CA THR A 103 4.56 8.45 5.64
C THR A 103 3.12 8.79 6.05
N ARG A 104 2.89 9.17 7.33
CA ARG A 104 1.58 9.65 7.79
C ARG A 104 1.43 11.12 7.45
N LEU A 105 0.31 11.48 6.83
CA LEU A 105 -0.06 12.85 6.51
C LEU A 105 -1.56 13.08 6.72
N ASN A 106 -1.94 14.34 6.81
CA ASN A 106 -3.33 14.74 6.67
C ASN A 106 -3.71 14.72 5.18
N ALA A 107 -4.86 14.15 4.83
CA ALA A 107 -5.32 14.06 3.45
C ALA A 107 -5.49 15.45 2.79
N ALA A 108 -5.86 16.46 3.57
CA ALA A 108 -5.96 17.85 3.07
C ALA A 108 -4.61 18.42 2.61
N ASP A 109 -3.50 17.89 3.13
CA ASP A 109 -2.14 18.40 2.88
C ASP A 109 -1.38 17.54 1.85
N ILE A 110 -2.07 16.65 1.12
CA ILE A 110 -1.44 15.72 0.16
C ILE A 110 -0.62 16.44 -0.91
N GLU A 111 -1.11 17.58 -1.42
CA GLU A 111 -0.39 18.36 -2.43
C GLU A 111 0.97 18.86 -1.92
N SER A 112 1.03 19.28 -0.65
CA SER A 112 2.28 19.71 -0.03
C SER A 112 3.26 18.54 0.11
N ARG A 113 2.75 17.34 0.47
CA ARG A 113 3.58 16.15 0.60
C ARG A 113 4.14 15.70 -0.74
N VAL A 114 3.33 15.72 -1.80
CA VAL A 114 3.75 15.37 -3.17
C VAL A 114 4.87 16.30 -3.62
N LYS A 115 4.69 17.62 -3.51
CA LYS A 115 5.74 18.60 -3.82
C LYS A 115 7.02 18.32 -3.04
N GLN A 116 6.93 17.99 -1.76
CA GLN A 116 8.09 17.64 -0.94
C GLN A 116 8.81 16.37 -1.44
N LEU A 117 8.08 15.35 -1.89
CA LEU A 117 8.67 14.12 -2.44
C LEU A 117 9.35 14.35 -3.79
N ASP A 118 8.89 15.32 -4.57
CA ASP A 118 9.50 15.69 -5.86
C ASP A 118 10.79 16.52 -5.69
N LEU A 119 10.85 17.39 -4.67
CA LEU A 119 11.94 18.38 -4.45
C LEU A 119 13.32 17.77 -4.15
N THR A 120 13.41 16.52 -3.72
CA THR A 120 14.68 15.77 -3.55
C THR A 120 15.47 15.52 -4.84
N SER A 121 15.04 16.08 -5.96
CA SER A 121 15.77 16.13 -7.24
C SER A 121 16.64 17.39 -7.44
N GLU A 122 16.52 18.42 -6.57
CA GLU A 122 17.11 19.76 -6.80
C GLU A 122 18.21 20.18 -5.80
N SER A 123 18.87 19.26 -5.11
CA SER A 123 20.10 19.58 -4.37
C SER A 123 21.29 18.87 -5.01
N ASP A 124 21.91 19.48 -6.01
CA ASP A 124 23.37 19.42 -6.22
C ASP A 124 23.79 20.39 -7.35
N ASN A 125 24.15 21.61 -6.95
CA ASN A 125 25.18 22.39 -7.63
C ASN A 125 26.40 22.47 -6.69
N MET A 126 27.01 21.32 -6.38
CA MET A 126 28.41 21.24 -5.94
C MET A 126 29.01 19.90 -6.36
N ASP A 127 29.90 19.99 -7.34
CA ASP A 127 31.06 19.13 -7.62
C ASP A 127 30.90 17.60 -7.53
N GLY A 128 30.70 17.00 -8.71
CA GLY A 128 31.57 15.92 -9.18
C GLY A 128 31.53 14.58 -8.43
N ALA A 129 30.43 13.84 -8.56
CA ALA A 129 30.39 12.38 -8.80
C ALA A 129 28.95 11.87 -8.70
N ASP A 130 28.31 11.58 -9.83
CA ASP A 130 27.22 10.61 -10.07
C ASP A 130 26.34 10.12 -8.88
N LYS A 131 25.92 11.02 -7.99
CA LYS A 131 24.84 10.80 -7.05
C LYS A 131 23.64 11.56 -7.54
N LYS A 132 22.89 10.95 -8.48
CA LYS A 132 21.47 11.29 -8.60
C LYS A 132 20.84 11.06 -7.23
N ILE A 133 20.66 12.12 -6.45
CA ILE A 133 19.85 12.05 -5.23
C ILE A 133 18.48 11.56 -5.71
N LYS A 134 18.11 10.39 -5.21
CA LYS A 134 16.94 9.68 -5.68
C LYS A 134 15.74 10.39 -5.05
N ALA A 135 14.75 10.78 -5.86
CA ALA A 135 13.57 11.52 -5.40
C ALA A 135 12.88 10.81 -4.22
N GLY A 136 12.17 11.52 -3.37
CA GLY A 136 11.63 11.03 -2.11
C GLY A 136 10.61 9.92 -2.33
N PHE A 137 9.89 9.94 -3.46
CA PHE A 137 9.07 8.81 -3.90
C PHE A 137 9.88 7.53 -4.05
N TRP A 138 11.08 7.61 -4.62
CA TRP A 138 11.98 6.47 -4.75
C TRP A 138 12.41 5.96 -3.37
N GLU A 139 12.75 6.86 -2.43
CA GLU A 139 13.18 6.44 -1.09
C GLU A 139 12.06 5.72 -0.32
N GLU A 140 10.84 6.25 -0.35
CA GLU A 140 9.68 5.59 0.28
C GLU A 140 9.35 4.26 -0.40
N PHE A 141 9.43 4.19 -1.72
CA PHE A 141 9.19 2.95 -2.47
C PHE A 141 10.28 1.89 -2.18
N ASP A 142 11.55 2.27 -2.17
CA ASP A 142 12.68 1.38 -1.83
C ASP A 142 12.58 0.87 -0.39
N ALA A 143 12.09 1.70 0.54
CA ALA A 143 11.82 1.26 1.90
C ALA A 143 10.76 0.13 1.95
N LEU A 144 9.71 0.21 1.13
CA LEU A 144 8.73 -0.88 1.02
C LEU A 144 9.35 -2.14 0.42
N GLN A 145 10.17 -2.02 -0.63
CA GLN A 145 10.86 -3.17 -1.24
C GLN A 145 11.79 -3.89 -0.26
N LYS A 146 12.48 -3.15 0.61
CA LYS A 146 13.30 -3.75 1.68
C LYS A 146 12.48 -4.54 2.69
N LEU A 147 11.24 -4.11 2.96
CA LEU A 147 10.32 -4.83 3.85
C LEU A 147 9.79 -6.13 3.22
N GLU A 148 9.78 -6.25 1.90
CA GLU A 148 9.37 -7.48 1.19
C GLU A 148 10.18 -8.70 1.66
N THR A 149 11.47 -8.52 1.96
CA THR A 149 12.35 -9.58 2.49
C THR A 149 11.88 -10.15 3.83
N LYS A 150 11.05 -9.41 4.58
CA LYS A 150 10.47 -9.83 5.86
C LYS A 150 9.12 -10.55 5.69
N VAL A 151 8.53 -10.57 4.49
CA VAL A 151 7.26 -11.25 4.24
C VAL A 151 7.51 -12.74 4.04
N THR A 152 7.19 -13.54 5.04
CA THR A 152 7.45 -14.99 5.09
C THR A 152 6.20 -15.85 4.84
N LYS A 153 5.20 -15.31 4.14
CA LYS A 153 3.94 -16.02 3.88
C LYS A 153 4.10 -17.15 2.87
N SER A 154 3.45 -18.29 3.15
CA SER A 154 3.44 -19.46 2.26
C SER A 154 2.61 -19.21 1.00
N ARG A 155 3.00 -19.89 -0.08
CA ARG A 155 2.36 -19.85 -1.41
C ARG A 155 2.30 -21.27 -1.99
N ASP A 156 2.23 -22.26 -1.11
CA ASP A 156 2.47 -23.66 -1.43
C ASP A 156 1.40 -24.21 -2.37
N GLU A 157 0.15 -23.77 -2.20
CA GLU A 157 -0.96 -24.14 -3.08
C GLU A 157 -0.74 -23.65 -4.51
N GLY A 158 -0.20 -22.44 -4.68
CA GLY A 158 0.14 -21.91 -6.00
C GLY A 158 1.34 -22.58 -6.66
N MET A 159 2.24 -23.20 -5.86
CA MET A 159 3.41 -23.92 -6.35
C MET A 159 3.13 -25.37 -6.76
N ARG A 160 1.94 -25.90 -6.46
CA ARG A 160 1.55 -27.27 -6.82
C ARG A 160 1.66 -27.51 -8.34
N PRO A 161 2.15 -28.69 -8.78
CA PRO A 161 2.23 -29.03 -10.19
C PRO A 161 0.92 -28.84 -10.96
N GLU A 162 -0.21 -29.19 -10.33
CA GLU A 162 -1.56 -29.12 -10.88
C GLU A 162 -2.03 -27.67 -11.11
N ASN A 163 -1.53 -26.72 -10.32
CA ASN A 163 -1.91 -25.32 -10.37
C ASN A 163 -0.98 -24.47 -11.24
N LYS A 164 0.15 -25.01 -11.69
CA LYS A 164 1.17 -24.28 -12.46
C LYS A 164 0.61 -23.66 -13.75
N SER A 165 -0.30 -24.36 -14.45
CA SER A 165 -0.95 -23.88 -15.67
C SER A 165 -2.08 -22.88 -15.40
N LYS A 166 -2.54 -22.76 -14.15
CA LYS A 166 -3.54 -21.78 -13.70
C LYS A 166 -2.91 -20.43 -13.35
N ASN A 167 -1.59 -20.32 -13.34
CA ASN A 167 -0.85 -19.09 -13.04
C ASN A 167 -0.31 -18.45 -14.32
N ARG A 168 -0.62 -17.17 -14.54
CA ARG A 168 -0.09 -16.41 -15.69
C ARG A 168 1.43 -16.23 -15.60
N TYR A 169 1.94 -16.04 -14.37
CA TYR A 169 3.37 -15.92 -14.09
C TYR A 169 3.78 -16.94 -13.03
N LYS A 170 4.89 -17.64 -13.27
CA LYS A 170 5.37 -18.71 -12.38
C LYS A 170 5.75 -18.22 -10.98
N ASN A 171 6.15 -16.96 -10.87
CA ASN A 171 6.66 -16.34 -9.65
C ASN A 171 5.66 -15.39 -8.96
N ILE A 172 4.45 -15.24 -9.51
CA ILE A 172 3.39 -14.41 -8.92
C ILE A 172 2.26 -15.33 -8.50
N LEU A 173 2.26 -15.69 -7.22
CA LEU A 173 1.39 -16.70 -6.62
C LEU A 173 0.63 -16.09 -5.44
N PRO A 174 -0.62 -16.53 -5.18
CA PRO A 174 -1.39 -16.03 -4.06
C PRO A 174 -0.82 -16.56 -2.75
N PHE A 175 -0.91 -15.76 -1.68
CA PHE A 175 -0.60 -16.26 -0.33
C PHE A 175 -1.68 -17.24 0.14
N ASP A 176 -1.29 -18.35 0.75
CA ASP A 176 -2.22 -19.41 1.15
C ASP A 176 -3.22 -18.93 2.21
N ASP A 177 -2.80 -18.03 3.11
CA ASP A 177 -3.60 -17.51 4.22
C ASP A 177 -4.77 -16.60 3.80
N THR A 178 -4.72 -16.09 2.58
CA THR A 178 -5.66 -15.09 2.07
C THR A 178 -6.17 -15.44 0.68
N ARG A 179 -5.81 -16.60 0.12
CA ARG A 179 -6.25 -17.00 -1.22
C ARG A 179 -7.76 -17.22 -1.21
N VAL A 180 -8.38 -17.01 -2.37
CA VAL A 180 -9.75 -17.48 -2.58
C VAL A 180 -9.73 -19.00 -2.78
N ILE A 181 -10.55 -19.71 -2.00
CA ILE A 181 -10.75 -21.16 -2.12
C ILE A 181 -12.06 -21.39 -2.86
N LEU A 182 -12.02 -22.03 -4.02
CA LEU A 182 -13.22 -22.30 -4.81
C LEU A 182 -14.09 -23.37 -4.11
N GLN A 183 -15.33 -23.01 -3.81
CA GLN A 183 -16.29 -23.88 -3.14
C GLN A 183 -16.95 -24.83 -4.14
N ASN A 184 -17.32 -26.04 -3.71
CA ASN A 184 -17.93 -27.08 -4.56
C ASN A 184 -17.01 -27.56 -5.71
N ALA A 185 -15.70 -27.46 -5.50
CA ALA A 185 -14.69 -28.08 -6.35
C ALA A 185 -14.74 -29.62 -6.21
N ASP A 186 -14.24 -30.35 -7.21
CA ASP A 186 -14.21 -31.82 -7.17
C ASP A 186 -13.16 -32.29 -6.15
N PRO A 187 -13.56 -32.94 -5.04
CA PRO A 187 -12.63 -33.37 -4.00
C PRO A 187 -11.63 -34.44 -4.48
N ASN A 188 -11.89 -35.10 -5.61
CA ASN A 188 -11.00 -36.09 -6.20
C ASN A 188 -9.96 -35.48 -7.15
N VAL A 189 -10.09 -34.19 -7.48
CA VAL A 189 -9.19 -33.48 -8.39
C VAL A 189 -8.33 -32.52 -7.58
N VAL A 190 -7.05 -32.85 -7.44
CA VAL A 190 -6.09 -31.99 -6.74
C VAL A 190 -5.98 -30.63 -7.45
N GLY A 191 -6.05 -29.54 -6.68
CA GLY A 191 -6.02 -28.17 -7.19
C GLY A 191 -7.33 -27.69 -7.83
N SER A 192 -8.43 -28.45 -7.71
CA SER A 192 -9.75 -28.03 -8.18
C SER A 192 -10.30 -26.82 -7.43
N ASP A 193 -9.84 -26.58 -6.19
CA ASP A 193 -10.21 -25.45 -5.33
C ASP A 193 -9.38 -24.18 -5.61
N TYR A 194 -8.43 -24.25 -6.54
CA TYR A 194 -7.44 -23.21 -6.76
C TYR A 194 -7.86 -22.18 -7.82
N ILE A 195 -7.73 -20.91 -7.46
CA ILE A 195 -7.68 -19.76 -8.37
C ILE A 195 -6.59 -18.80 -7.88
N ASN A 196 -5.85 -18.17 -8.80
CA ASN A 196 -4.85 -17.16 -8.45
C ASN A 196 -5.53 -15.82 -8.10
N ALA A 197 -6.00 -15.74 -6.86
CA ALA A 197 -6.68 -14.59 -6.29
C ALA A 197 -6.52 -14.54 -4.76
N ASN A 198 -6.49 -13.34 -4.18
CA ASN A 198 -6.47 -13.10 -2.74
C ASN A 198 -7.57 -12.12 -2.31
N TYR A 199 -8.12 -12.33 -1.11
CA TYR A 199 -8.91 -11.33 -0.41
C TYR A 199 -8.02 -10.18 0.06
N VAL A 200 -8.46 -8.95 -0.19
CA VAL A 200 -7.82 -7.72 0.26
C VAL A 200 -8.81 -6.96 1.14
N VAL A 201 -8.44 -6.81 2.41
CA VAL A 201 -9.26 -6.18 3.46
C VAL A 201 -8.48 -5.07 4.15
N ASN A 202 -9.17 -4.00 4.55
CA ASN A 202 -8.53 -2.88 5.24
C ASN A 202 -8.40 -3.16 6.75
N LYS A 203 -7.28 -3.77 7.14
CA LYS A 203 -7.00 -4.08 8.55
C LYS A 203 -6.71 -2.86 9.44
N LEU A 204 -6.64 -1.64 8.88
CA LEU A 204 -6.24 -0.43 9.62
C LEU A 204 -7.43 0.36 10.18
N MET A 205 -8.65 0.06 9.74
CA MET A 205 -9.86 0.69 10.26
C MET A 205 -10.69 -0.35 11.01
N ASP A 206 -11.26 0.01 12.15
CA ASP A 206 -12.23 -0.83 12.86
C ASP A 206 -13.62 -0.26 12.61
N ILE A 207 -14.16 -0.53 11.42
CA ILE A 207 -15.51 -0.12 11.03
C ILE A 207 -16.29 -1.37 10.61
N ASN A 208 -17.50 -1.51 11.15
CA ASN A 208 -18.37 -2.68 10.94
C ASN A 208 -18.79 -2.93 9.48
N TYR A 209 -18.46 -2.03 8.54
CA TYR A 209 -18.82 -2.12 7.12
C TYR A 209 -17.65 -1.69 6.24
N GLN A 210 -16.70 -2.60 6.04
CA GLN A 210 -15.63 -2.38 5.08
C GLN A 210 -15.91 -3.02 3.74
N LYS A 211 -15.52 -2.32 2.67
CA LYS A 211 -15.39 -2.93 1.36
C LYS A 211 -14.29 -3.99 1.43
N VAL A 212 -14.64 -5.21 1.04
CA VAL A 212 -13.70 -6.30 0.79
C VAL A 212 -13.47 -6.38 -0.71
N TYR A 213 -12.20 -6.51 -1.11
CA TYR A 213 -11.83 -6.66 -2.51
C TYR A 213 -11.25 -8.05 -2.75
N ILE A 214 -11.28 -8.49 -4.00
CA ILE A 214 -10.54 -9.66 -4.47
C ILE A 214 -9.58 -9.17 -5.54
N ALA A 215 -8.28 -9.31 -5.26
CA ALA A 215 -7.25 -9.09 -6.27
C ALA A 215 -6.98 -10.42 -6.97
N CYS A 216 -7.13 -10.47 -8.29
CA CYS A 216 -6.91 -11.67 -9.09
C CYS A 216 -6.17 -11.35 -10.40
N GLN A 217 -5.51 -12.36 -10.97
CA GLN A 217 -4.87 -12.21 -12.28
C GLN A 217 -5.90 -12.11 -13.41
N GLY A 218 -5.52 -11.51 -14.54
CA GLY A 218 -6.32 -11.57 -15.77
C GLY A 218 -6.51 -13.02 -16.24
N CYS A 219 -7.76 -13.40 -16.54
CA CYS A 219 -8.14 -14.77 -16.90
C CYS A 219 -7.25 -15.38 -17.99
N LEU A 220 -6.89 -16.64 -17.78
CA LEU A 220 -6.37 -17.53 -18.82
C LEU A 220 -7.54 -18.26 -19.47
N LEU A 221 -7.34 -18.82 -20.66
CA LEU A 221 -8.38 -19.62 -21.32
C LEU A 221 -8.88 -20.75 -20.43
N THR A 222 -7.98 -21.39 -19.67
CA THR A 222 -8.27 -22.50 -18.77
C THR A 222 -8.89 -22.09 -17.44
N THR A 223 -8.92 -20.80 -17.08
CA THR A 223 -9.37 -20.32 -15.77
C THR A 223 -10.63 -19.45 -15.83
N VAL A 224 -11.27 -19.33 -17.00
CA VAL A 224 -12.55 -18.59 -17.15
C VAL A 224 -13.65 -19.20 -16.28
N ASN A 225 -13.75 -20.53 -16.22
CA ASN A 225 -14.77 -21.21 -15.41
C ASN A 225 -14.53 -20.97 -13.91
N ASP A 226 -13.28 -21.09 -13.47
CA ASP A 226 -12.85 -20.83 -12.10
C ASP A 226 -13.18 -19.39 -11.69
N PHE A 227 -12.95 -18.42 -12.59
CA PHE A 227 -13.27 -17.01 -12.36
C PHE A 227 -14.76 -16.80 -12.10
N TRP A 228 -15.65 -17.36 -12.93
CA TRP A 228 -17.10 -17.22 -12.72
C TRP A 228 -17.61 -17.98 -11.50
N GLN A 229 -16.98 -19.10 -11.16
CA GLN A 229 -17.23 -19.79 -9.89
C GLN A 229 -16.89 -18.90 -8.70
N MET A 230 -15.73 -18.23 -8.72
CA MET A 230 -15.34 -17.24 -7.72
C MET A 230 -16.35 -16.09 -7.63
N VAL A 231 -16.70 -15.47 -8.76
CA VAL A 231 -17.68 -14.36 -8.78
C VAL A 231 -19.02 -14.80 -8.19
N TRP A 232 -19.49 -16.00 -8.51
CA TRP A 232 -20.74 -16.53 -7.97
C TRP A 232 -20.65 -16.81 -6.47
N GLN A 233 -19.64 -17.56 -6.00
CA GLN A 233 -19.59 -17.93 -4.58
C GLN A 233 -19.43 -16.69 -3.67
N GLU A 234 -18.66 -15.69 -4.11
CA GLU A 234 -18.38 -14.48 -3.34
C GLU A 234 -19.51 -13.44 -3.45
N LYS A 235 -20.57 -13.76 -4.21
CA LYS A 235 -21.71 -12.88 -4.47
C LYS A 235 -21.28 -11.51 -5.02
N THR A 236 -20.14 -11.47 -5.72
CA THR A 236 -19.57 -10.28 -6.35
C THR A 236 -20.56 -9.65 -7.31
N ARG A 237 -20.72 -8.33 -7.25
CA ARG A 237 -21.63 -7.55 -8.13
C ARG A 237 -20.91 -6.56 -9.03
N VAL A 238 -19.65 -6.26 -8.73
CA VAL A 238 -18.82 -5.32 -9.47
C VAL A 238 -17.49 -5.97 -9.78
N ILE A 239 -17.09 -5.92 -11.04
CA ILE A 239 -15.78 -6.35 -11.53
C ILE A 239 -15.08 -5.13 -12.12
N VAL A 240 -13.81 -4.95 -11.76
CA VAL A 240 -12.96 -3.88 -12.30
C VAL A 240 -11.78 -4.53 -13.00
N MET A 241 -11.71 -4.39 -14.32
CA MET A 241 -10.63 -4.86 -15.17
C MET A 241 -9.77 -3.67 -15.58
N THR A 242 -8.49 -3.67 -15.24
CA THR A 242 -7.59 -2.52 -15.43
C THR A 242 -6.54 -2.78 -16.52
N THR A 243 -6.89 -3.54 -17.55
CA THR A 243 -5.99 -3.91 -18.66
C THR A 243 -6.82 -4.13 -19.92
N ARG A 244 -6.17 -4.01 -21.08
CA ARG A 244 -6.73 -4.50 -22.35
C ARG A 244 -6.56 -6.01 -22.45
N GLU A 245 -7.23 -6.64 -23.41
CA GLU A 245 -7.05 -8.06 -23.68
C GLU A 245 -5.61 -8.34 -24.16
N VAL A 246 -5.11 -7.44 -25.01
CA VAL A 246 -3.78 -7.49 -25.63
C VAL A 246 -3.08 -6.13 -25.49
N GLU A 247 -1.83 -6.15 -25.04
CA GLU A 247 -0.96 -4.98 -24.84
C GLU A 247 0.41 -5.26 -25.46
N LYS A 248 0.90 -4.38 -26.33
CA LYS A 248 2.15 -4.57 -27.12
C LYS A 248 2.27 -6.00 -27.72
N GLY A 249 1.17 -6.54 -28.25
CA GLY A 249 1.12 -7.88 -28.87
C GLY A 249 1.17 -9.06 -27.88
N ARG A 250 1.04 -8.82 -26.57
CA ARG A 250 1.02 -9.85 -25.53
C ARG A 250 -0.37 -9.96 -24.90
N ASN A 251 -0.85 -11.20 -24.76
CA ASN A 251 -2.13 -11.48 -24.09
C ASN A 251 -2.04 -11.17 -22.59
N LYS A 252 -2.85 -10.23 -22.11
CA LYS A 252 -2.94 -9.84 -20.69
C LYS A 252 -4.16 -10.46 -20.00
N CYS A 253 -5.27 -10.59 -20.72
CA CYS A 253 -6.49 -11.23 -20.23
C CYS A 253 -7.32 -11.76 -21.39
N VAL A 254 -7.80 -13.00 -21.32
CA VAL A 254 -8.80 -13.45 -22.30
C VAL A 254 -10.16 -12.87 -21.95
N PRO A 255 -11.03 -12.56 -22.93
CA PRO A 255 -12.42 -12.23 -22.65
C PRO A 255 -13.11 -13.37 -21.91
N TYR A 256 -13.65 -13.05 -20.73
CA TYR A 256 -14.46 -13.98 -19.92
C TYR A 256 -15.95 -13.64 -19.98
N TRP A 257 -16.35 -12.73 -20.86
CA TRP A 257 -17.73 -12.31 -21.12
C TRP A 257 -18.11 -12.63 -22.59
N PRO A 258 -19.42 -12.63 -22.93
CA PRO A 258 -19.86 -12.81 -24.32
C PRO A 258 -19.32 -11.71 -25.23
N THR A 259 -18.73 -12.09 -26.36
CA THR A 259 -18.31 -11.14 -27.40
C THR A 259 -19.48 -10.75 -28.31
N ALA A 260 -19.30 -9.78 -29.20
CA ALA A 260 -20.39 -9.23 -30.03
C ALA A 260 -21.14 -10.28 -30.87
N ASP A 261 -20.48 -11.42 -31.15
CA ASP A 261 -21.03 -12.53 -31.94
C ASP A 261 -21.66 -13.64 -31.06
N GLU A 262 -21.63 -13.49 -29.73
CA GLU A 262 -22.12 -14.48 -28.76
C GLU A 262 -23.33 -13.93 -28.00
N GLU A 263 -24.49 -14.60 -28.07
CA GLU A 263 -25.65 -14.24 -27.24
C GLU A 263 -25.37 -14.43 -25.74
N HIS A 264 -24.62 -15.48 -25.41
CA HIS A 264 -24.24 -15.84 -24.05
C HIS A 264 -22.91 -16.62 -24.08
N LYS A 265 -22.24 -16.66 -22.92
CA LYS A 265 -21.01 -17.41 -22.71
C LYS A 265 -21.23 -18.47 -21.64
N GLU A 266 -21.02 -19.71 -22.03
CA GLU A 266 -20.98 -20.83 -21.08
C GLU A 266 -19.63 -20.85 -20.36
N ALA A 267 -19.69 -20.90 -19.02
CA ALA A 267 -18.55 -20.97 -18.14
C ALA A 267 -18.74 -22.12 -17.13
N GLY A 268 -18.68 -23.35 -17.64
CA GLY A 268 -18.92 -24.56 -16.86
C GLY A 268 -20.36 -24.64 -16.36
N ARG A 269 -20.57 -24.43 -15.05
CA ARG A 269 -21.89 -24.50 -14.40
C ARG A 269 -22.63 -23.15 -14.35
N TYR A 270 -22.13 -22.18 -15.10
CA TYR A 270 -22.61 -20.80 -15.15
C TYR A 270 -22.80 -20.36 -16.60
N VAL A 271 -23.79 -19.50 -16.82
CA VAL A 271 -24.02 -18.82 -18.09
C VAL A 271 -23.97 -17.33 -17.83
N VAL A 272 -23.21 -16.62 -18.66
CA VAL A 272 -23.05 -15.18 -18.63
C VAL A 272 -23.73 -14.59 -19.85
N THR A 273 -24.66 -13.67 -19.66
CA THR A 273 -25.39 -13.01 -20.75
C THR A 273 -25.08 -11.51 -20.71
N LEU A 274 -24.75 -10.93 -21.87
CA LEU A 274 -24.53 -9.49 -21.98
C LEU A 274 -25.90 -8.79 -22.10
N LEU A 275 -26.21 -7.90 -21.15
CA LEU A 275 -27.46 -7.13 -21.17
C LEU A 275 -27.28 -5.78 -21.84
N SER A 276 -26.16 -5.12 -21.59
CA SER A 276 -25.80 -3.86 -22.25
C SER A 276 -24.29 -3.60 -22.20
N GLU A 277 -23.80 -2.85 -23.18
CA GLU A 277 -22.44 -2.35 -23.24
C GLU A 277 -22.49 -0.85 -23.54
N LYS A 278 -21.63 -0.08 -22.86
CA LYS A 278 -21.49 1.35 -23.07
C LYS A 278 -20.02 1.75 -23.05
N ASP A 279 -19.59 2.40 -24.12
CA ASP A 279 -18.29 3.06 -24.20
C ASP A 279 -18.32 4.41 -23.45
N ALA A 280 -17.24 4.68 -22.72
CA ALA A 280 -16.87 5.99 -22.20
C ALA A 280 -15.44 6.31 -22.67
N THR A 281 -14.95 7.52 -22.36
CA THR A 281 -13.63 7.98 -22.82
C THR A 281 -12.50 7.04 -22.38
N ASP A 282 -12.44 6.71 -21.09
CA ASP A 282 -11.32 5.94 -20.53
C ASP A 282 -11.65 4.50 -20.16
N TYR A 283 -12.92 4.15 -20.23
CA TYR A 283 -13.40 2.86 -19.78
C TYR A 283 -14.63 2.41 -20.56
N LYS A 284 -14.90 1.12 -20.47
CA LYS A 284 -16.08 0.46 -21.02
C LYS A 284 -16.87 -0.19 -19.90
N VAL A 285 -18.19 -0.01 -19.91
CA VAL A 285 -19.10 -0.62 -18.94
C VAL A 285 -19.90 -1.71 -19.63
N ARG A 286 -19.92 -2.90 -19.03
CA ARG A 286 -20.81 -3.99 -19.40
C ARG A 286 -21.72 -4.30 -18.22
N VAL A 287 -23.02 -4.38 -18.49
CA VAL A 287 -23.99 -4.96 -17.55
C VAL A 287 -24.26 -6.37 -18.03
N MET A 288 -23.97 -7.34 -17.17
CA MET A 288 -24.15 -8.76 -17.48
C MET A 288 -25.10 -9.40 -16.49
N GLU A 289 -25.71 -10.48 -16.92
CA GLU A 289 -26.46 -11.39 -16.07
C GLU A 289 -25.65 -12.68 -15.90
N LEU A 290 -25.47 -13.10 -14.64
CA LEU A 290 -24.83 -14.36 -14.28
C LEU A 290 -25.88 -15.33 -13.74
N THR A 291 -25.99 -16.50 -14.36
CA THR A 291 -26.96 -17.54 -14.00
C THR A 291 -26.23 -18.84 -13.67
N ALA A 292 -26.55 -19.46 -12.53
CA ALA A 292 -26.05 -20.78 -12.16
C ALA A 292 -27.01 -21.87 -12.65
N THR A 293 -26.68 -22.54 -13.76
CA THR A 293 -27.56 -23.52 -14.42
C THR A 293 -27.86 -24.76 -13.57
N HIS A 294 -26.97 -25.07 -12.62
CA HIS A 294 -27.09 -26.19 -11.71
C HIS A 294 -27.91 -25.88 -10.44
N ARG A 295 -28.37 -24.63 -10.25
CA ARG A 295 -29.12 -24.19 -9.07
C ARG A 295 -30.41 -23.50 -9.45
N LYS A 296 -31.41 -23.60 -8.57
CA LYS A 296 -32.64 -22.80 -8.65
C LYS A 296 -32.49 -21.48 -7.88
N GLU A 297 -31.39 -20.77 -8.12
CA GLU A 297 -31.13 -19.44 -7.57
C GLU A 297 -31.41 -18.37 -8.64
N PRO A 298 -31.89 -17.16 -8.26
CA PRO A 298 -32.11 -16.09 -9.22
C PRO A 298 -30.80 -15.66 -9.87
N ALA A 299 -30.90 -15.26 -11.13
CA ALA A 299 -29.81 -14.66 -11.85
C ALA A 299 -29.31 -13.38 -11.16
N ARG A 300 -28.04 -13.06 -11.33
CA ARG A 300 -27.37 -11.96 -10.65
C ARG A 300 -26.85 -10.96 -11.66
N THR A 301 -27.27 -9.70 -11.54
CA THR A 301 -26.67 -8.61 -12.30
C THR A 301 -25.24 -8.35 -11.83
N ILE A 302 -24.33 -8.28 -12.80
CA ILE A 302 -22.90 -8.01 -12.63
C ILE A 302 -22.55 -6.75 -13.42
N TRP A 303 -21.93 -5.79 -12.76
CA TRP A 303 -21.40 -4.57 -13.37
C TRP A 303 -19.92 -4.75 -13.63
N HIS A 304 -19.52 -4.72 -14.89
CA HIS A 304 -18.13 -4.89 -15.29
C HIS A 304 -17.59 -3.59 -15.88
N TYR A 305 -16.57 -3.04 -15.23
CA TYR A 305 -15.87 -1.82 -15.63
C TYR A 305 -14.49 -2.19 -16.14
N GLN A 306 -14.23 -1.97 -17.43
CA GLN A 306 -12.93 -2.17 -18.04
C GLN A 306 -12.27 -0.83 -18.32
N TYR A 307 -11.20 -0.50 -17.59
CA TYR A 307 -10.40 0.69 -17.86
C TYR A 307 -9.42 0.39 -19.00
N LEU A 308 -9.43 1.24 -20.02
CA LEU A 308 -8.75 1.02 -21.31
C LEU A 308 -7.61 2.03 -21.56
N SER A 309 -7.55 3.12 -20.81
CA SER A 309 -6.57 4.20 -20.99
C SER A 309 -5.31 4.05 -20.12
N TRP A 310 -5.10 2.90 -19.46
CA TRP A 310 -3.90 2.67 -18.67
C TRP A 310 -2.70 2.40 -19.60
N PRO A 311 -1.57 3.12 -19.49
CA PRO A 311 -0.40 2.91 -20.35
C PRO A 311 0.36 1.63 -20.00
N ASP A 312 0.97 1.02 -21.03
CA ASP A 312 1.81 -0.20 -20.93
C ASP A 312 3.18 0.01 -20.29
#